data_AF-A0A381RME1-F1
#
_entry.id   AF-A0A381RME1-F1
#
_cell.length_a   1.000
_cell.length_b   1.000
_cell.length_c   1.000
_cell.angle_alpha   90.00
_cell.angle_beta   90.00
_cell.angle_gamma   90.00
#
_symmetry.space_group_name_H-M   'P 1'
#
loop_
_entity.id
_entity.type
_entity.pdbx_description
1 polymer ?
#
loop_
_entity_poly.entity_id
_entity_poly.type
_entity_poly.pdbx_seq_one_letter_code
_entity_poly.pdbx_strand_id
1 'polypeptide(L)'
;MPPEELVNLPIGSRMVASVGQVLGGAIVEREINLNLNSRARVYMNLHSPDFTTAFRLAKLINQKLGIRSARAQDAGTVEVSVPDSYLGNTVELVSFIENLEISPDHTAKVVLDERSGTVVMGGSVRISPIAISQNGLNIQVKLPSPNAQGEQGAQAEGTTLASNVFMLKGGADLKEIVDGFNKIGASSKDLIEVLKAVKTAGALHAELVIR
;
A
#
# COMPACT_ATOMS: atom_id res chain seq x y z
N MET A 1 -10.91 -62.28 23.93
CA MET A 1 -10.64 -63.28 24.99
C MET A 1 -11.84 -63.31 25.92
N PRO A 2 -12.32 -64.49 26.32
CA PRO A 2 -13.34 -64.61 27.37
C PRO A 2 -12.81 -64.02 28.70
N PRO A 3 -13.67 -63.42 29.53
CA PRO A 3 -13.27 -62.64 30.71
C PRO A 3 -12.52 -63.45 31.78
N GLU A 4 -12.66 -64.78 31.78
CA GLU A 4 -12.02 -65.67 32.75
C GLU A 4 -10.51 -65.84 32.50
N GLU A 5 -10.04 -65.70 31.26
CA GLU A 5 -8.62 -65.84 30.91
C GLU A 5 -7.78 -64.58 31.24
N LEU A 6 -8.43 -63.44 31.53
CA LEU A 6 -7.78 -62.18 31.91
C LEU A 6 -7.27 -62.16 33.36
N VAL A 7 -7.61 -63.17 34.16
CA VAL A 7 -7.23 -63.28 35.58
C VAL A 7 -5.85 -63.92 35.77
N ASN A 8 -5.41 -64.76 34.83
CA ASN A 8 -4.16 -65.53 34.92
C ASN A 8 -2.97 -64.92 34.14
N LEU A 9 -3.11 -63.70 33.61
CA LEU A 9 -2.01 -63.03 32.93
C LEU A 9 -1.00 -62.46 33.95
N PRO A 10 0.32 -62.56 33.68
CA PRO A 10 1.36 -62.03 34.56
C PRO A 10 1.17 -60.53 34.81
N ILE A 11 1.50 -60.10 36.03
CA ILE A 11 1.35 -58.72 36.47
C ILE A 11 2.19 -57.82 35.54
N GLY A 12 1.50 -56.96 34.78
CA GLY A 12 2.06 -56.14 33.71
C GLY A 12 1.34 -56.24 32.36
N SER A 13 0.48 -57.26 32.15
CA SER A 13 -0.26 -57.45 30.89
C SER A 13 -1.73 -57.00 30.94
N ARG A 14 -2.20 -56.48 32.08
CA ARG A 14 -3.54 -55.88 32.19
C ARG A 14 -3.48 -54.45 31.65
N MET A 15 -4.05 -54.22 30.47
CA MET A 15 -4.40 -52.87 30.03
C MET A 15 -5.51 -52.33 30.95
N VAL A 16 -5.13 -51.70 32.05
CA VAL A 16 -6.02 -50.82 32.82
C VAL A 16 -6.00 -49.45 32.16
N ALA A 17 -7.18 -48.86 31.96
CA ALA A 17 -7.27 -47.51 31.42
C ALA A 17 -6.56 -46.53 32.36
N SER A 18 -5.48 -45.92 31.89
CA SER A 18 -4.81 -44.83 32.60
C SER A 18 -5.73 -43.61 32.61
N VAL A 19 -6.48 -43.43 33.69
CA VAL A 19 -7.34 -42.25 33.90
C VAL A 19 -6.59 -41.20 34.72
N GLY A 20 -6.70 -39.93 34.31
CA GLY A 20 -6.11 -38.79 35.00
C GLY A 20 -6.96 -37.54 34.76
N GLN A 21 -7.07 -36.69 35.78
CA GLN A 21 -7.84 -35.44 35.71
C GLN A 21 -6.88 -34.26 35.72
N VAL A 22 -7.05 -33.31 34.79
CA VAL A 22 -6.27 -32.07 34.75
C VAL A 22 -7.08 -30.96 35.44
N LEU A 23 -6.68 -30.61 36.66
CA LEU A 23 -7.29 -29.51 37.43
C LEU A 23 -6.92 -28.16 36.78
N GLY A 24 -7.92 -27.41 36.32
CA GLY A 24 -7.74 -26.12 35.62
C GLY A 24 -7.81 -26.19 34.08
N GLY A 25 -7.96 -27.39 33.51
CA GLY A 25 -8.03 -27.59 32.06
C GLY A 25 -6.65 -27.57 31.37
N ALA A 26 -6.64 -27.76 30.05
CA ALA A 26 -5.45 -27.69 29.22
C ALA A 26 -5.80 -27.10 27.85
N ILE A 27 -4.83 -26.44 27.22
CA ILE A 27 -4.91 -26.05 25.82
C ILE A 27 -4.24 -27.15 25.01
N VAL A 28 -4.97 -27.74 24.06
CA VAL A 28 -4.44 -28.71 23.10
C VAL A 28 -4.22 -27.98 21.79
N GLU A 29 -2.97 -27.72 21.46
CA GLU A 29 -2.59 -27.15 20.17
C GLU A 29 -2.19 -28.27 19.22
N ARG A 30 -2.75 -28.26 18.02
CA ARG A 30 -2.39 -29.22 16.97
C ARG A 30 -1.22 -28.65 16.19
N GLU A 31 -0.06 -29.28 16.31
CA GLU A 31 1.09 -28.97 15.47
C GLU A 31 0.74 -29.23 14.00
N ILE A 32 0.94 -28.22 13.15
CA ILE A 32 0.84 -28.35 11.70
C ILE A 32 2.23 -28.70 11.17
N ASN A 33 2.37 -29.88 10.57
CA ASN A 33 3.59 -30.29 9.88
C ASN A 33 3.82 -29.42 8.63
N LEU A 34 4.41 -28.24 8.82
CA LEU A 34 4.74 -27.30 7.75
C LEU A 34 6.15 -27.58 7.23
N ASN A 35 6.26 -28.42 6.21
CA ASN A 35 7.51 -28.59 5.48
C ASN A 35 7.58 -27.61 4.30
N LEU A 36 8.11 -26.41 4.53
CA LEU A 36 8.30 -25.38 3.49
C LEU A 36 9.26 -25.84 2.39
N ASN A 37 10.35 -26.52 2.77
CA ASN A 37 11.45 -26.89 1.89
C ASN A 37 11.12 -27.98 0.85
N SER A 38 9.99 -28.67 1.03
CA SER A 38 9.47 -29.67 0.09
C SER A 38 8.45 -29.13 -0.91
N ARG A 39 8.07 -27.85 -0.80
CA ARG A 39 7.01 -27.27 -1.65
C ARG A 39 7.59 -26.83 -2.99
N ALA A 40 6.94 -27.28 -4.08
CA ALA A 40 7.24 -26.80 -5.42
C ALA A 40 6.72 -25.37 -5.67
N ARG A 41 5.77 -24.88 -4.85
CA ARG A 41 5.15 -23.56 -4.99
C ARG A 41 4.93 -22.92 -3.63
N VAL A 42 5.11 -21.59 -3.59
CA VAL A 42 4.87 -20.73 -2.45
C VAL A 42 3.81 -19.71 -2.83
N TYR A 43 2.89 -19.44 -1.91
CA TYR A 43 1.86 -18.43 -2.09
C TYR A 43 2.13 -17.30 -1.11
N MET A 44 2.31 -16.09 -1.64
CA MET A 44 2.52 -14.89 -0.84
C MET A 44 1.25 -14.06 -0.87
N ASN A 45 0.81 -13.63 0.31
CA ASN A 45 -0.33 -12.74 0.45
C ASN A 45 0.16 -11.32 0.74
N LEU A 46 -0.27 -10.38 -0.09
CA LEU A 46 -0.03 -8.95 0.09
C LEU A 46 -0.82 -8.44 1.30
N HIS A 47 -0.17 -7.60 2.10
CA HIS A 47 -0.82 -6.94 3.23
C HIS A 47 -1.96 -5.99 2.78
N SER A 48 -1.73 -5.28 1.67
CA SER A 48 -2.71 -4.40 1.04
C SER A 48 -3.01 -4.91 -0.37
N PRO A 49 -4.14 -5.61 -0.58
CA PRO A 49 -4.50 -6.16 -1.88
C PRO A 49 -4.69 -5.06 -2.93
N ASP A 50 -4.00 -5.17 -4.06
CA ASP A 50 -4.12 -4.29 -5.21
C ASP A 50 -3.62 -5.01 -6.47
N PHE A 51 -4.42 -4.98 -7.55
CA PHE A 51 -4.12 -5.71 -8.79
C PHE A 51 -2.83 -5.21 -9.45
N THR A 52 -2.60 -3.90 -9.46
CA THR A 52 -1.40 -3.32 -10.07
C THR A 52 -0.14 -3.74 -9.30
N THR A 53 -0.21 -3.71 -7.97
CA THR A 53 0.88 -4.08 -7.05
C THR A 53 1.19 -5.56 -7.15
N ALA A 54 0.18 -6.44 -7.11
CA ALA A 54 0.35 -7.89 -7.29
C ALA A 54 0.99 -8.21 -8.65
N PHE A 55 0.53 -7.56 -9.72
CA PHE A 55 1.10 -7.72 -11.06
C PHE A 55 2.55 -7.24 -11.15
N ARG A 56 2.86 -6.06 -10.60
CA ARG A 56 4.23 -5.52 -10.56
C ARG A 56 5.16 -6.42 -9.75
N LEU A 57 4.70 -6.97 -8.63
CA LEU A 57 5.49 -7.90 -7.80
C LEU A 57 5.80 -9.18 -8.58
N ALA A 58 4.78 -9.81 -9.17
CA ALA A 58 4.98 -10.99 -10.00
C ALA A 58 5.95 -10.71 -11.16
N LYS A 59 5.85 -9.54 -11.81
CA LYS A 59 6.77 -9.12 -12.86
C LYS A 59 8.21 -8.98 -12.35
N LEU A 60 8.41 -8.34 -11.19
CA LEU A 60 9.73 -8.15 -10.58
C LEU A 60 10.36 -9.49 -10.21
N ILE A 61 9.58 -10.41 -9.63
CA ILE A 61 10.05 -11.76 -9.30
C ILE A 61 10.45 -12.51 -10.57
N ASN A 62 9.64 -12.47 -11.63
CA ASN A 62 9.99 -13.07 -12.92
C ASN A 62 11.28 -12.49 -13.52
N GLN A 63 11.56 -11.20 -13.33
CA GLN A 63 12.81 -10.58 -13.80
C GLN A 63 14.04 -11.09 -13.04
N LYS A 64 13.88 -11.49 -11.78
CA LYS A 64 14.98 -11.93 -10.92
C LYS A 64 15.20 -13.44 -10.92
N LEU A 65 14.13 -14.22 -10.96
CA LEU A 65 14.14 -15.69 -10.87
C LEU A 65 13.92 -16.39 -12.22
N GLY A 66 13.65 -15.66 -13.30
CA GLY A 66 13.38 -16.21 -14.62
C GLY A 66 11.91 -16.17 -15.03
N ILE A 67 11.67 -16.40 -16.32
CA ILE A 67 10.35 -16.27 -16.93
C ILE A 67 9.43 -17.37 -16.38
N ARG A 68 8.21 -17.00 -15.96
CA ARG A 68 7.17 -17.88 -15.40
C ARG A 68 7.44 -18.39 -13.98
N SER A 69 8.41 -17.81 -13.27
CA SER A 69 8.67 -18.11 -11.85
C SER A 69 7.60 -17.55 -10.92
N ALA A 70 6.84 -16.52 -11.31
CA ALA A 70 5.76 -15.97 -10.50
C ALA A 70 4.53 -15.53 -11.32
N ARG A 71 3.36 -15.56 -10.68
CA ARG A 71 2.08 -15.12 -11.26
C ARG A 71 1.18 -14.53 -10.18
N ALA A 72 0.60 -13.36 -10.44
CA ALA A 72 -0.49 -12.83 -9.62
C ALA A 72 -1.76 -13.66 -9.88
N GLN A 73 -2.31 -14.29 -8.84
CA GLN A 73 -3.55 -15.07 -8.94
C GLN A 73 -4.77 -14.14 -8.85
N ASP A 74 -4.69 -13.15 -7.96
CA ASP A 74 -5.71 -12.14 -7.69
C ASP A 74 -5.03 -10.88 -7.11
N ALA A 75 -5.81 -9.93 -6.57
CA ALA A 75 -5.28 -8.67 -6.03
C ALA A 75 -4.41 -8.86 -4.77
N GLY A 76 -4.56 -9.97 -4.05
CA GLY A 76 -3.88 -10.23 -2.79
C GLY A 76 -2.84 -11.34 -2.87
N THR A 77 -2.99 -12.31 -3.77
CA THR A 77 -2.17 -13.52 -3.78
C THR A 77 -1.24 -13.57 -4.99
N VAL A 78 0.06 -13.74 -4.72
CA VAL A 78 1.10 -14.01 -5.72
C VAL A 78 1.64 -15.42 -5.53
N GLU A 79 1.46 -16.25 -6.56
CA GLU A 79 1.98 -17.60 -6.65
C GLU A 79 3.41 -17.55 -7.20
N VAL A 80 4.35 -18.21 -6.51
CA VAL A 80 5.76 -18.33 -6.90
C VAL A 80 6.14 -19.79 -7.02
N SER A 81 6.66 -20.19 -8.16
CA SER A 81 7.24 -21.52 -8.36
C SER A 81 8.67 -21.52 -7.84
N VAL A 82 9.03 -22.51 -7.01
CA VAL A 82 10.37 -22.64 -6.44
C VAL A 82 11.32 -23.16 -7.53
N PRO A 83 12.33 -22.39 -7.95
CA PRO A 83 13.31 -22.87 -8.93
C PRO A 83 14.17 -23.99 -8.34
N ASP A 84 14.75 -24.84 -9.20
CA ASP A 84 15.59 -25.96 -8.78
C ASP A 84 16.78 -25.52 -7.89
N SER A 85 17.30 -24.31 -8.11
CA SER A 85 18.38 -23.72 -7.30
C SER A 85 18.00 -23.46 -5.83
N TYR A 86 16.70 -23.39 -5.53
CA TYR A 86 16.16 -23.13 -4.20
C TYR A 86 15.40 -24.34 -3.61
N LEU A 87 15.40 -25.50 -4.29
CA LEU A 87 14.82 -26.73 -3.74
C LEU A 87 15.56 -27.12 -2.46
N GLY A 88 14.82 -27.35 -1.37
CA GLY A 88 15.40 -27.59 -0.05
C GLY A 88 15.76 -26.32 0.74
N ASN A 89 15.83 -25.15 0.09
CA ASN A 89 16.21 -23.86 0.66
C ASN A 89 15.12 -22.79 0.48
N THR A 90 13.85 -23.15 0.66
CA THR A 90 12.71 -22.26 0.40
C THR A 90 12.74 -21.00 1.27
N VAL A 91 13.30 -21.07 2.49
CA VAL A 91 13.47 -19.89 3.36
C VAL A 91 14.38 -18.84 2.73
N GLU A 92 15.45 -19.25 2.04
CA GLU A 92 16.37 -18.35 1.34
C GLU A 92 15.65 -17.65 0.18
N LEU A 93 14.85 -18.39 -0.58
CA LEU A 93 14.02 -17.84 -1.65
C LEU A 93 13.02 -16.81 -1.13
N VAL A 94 12.31 -17.11 -0.04
CA VAL A 94 11.33 -16.20 0.56
C VAL A 94 12.03 -14.92 1.02
N SER A 95 13.15 -15.05 1.74
CA SER A 95 13.96 -13.90 2.18
C SER A 95 14.45 -13.06 0.99
N PHE A 96 14.89 -13.69 -0.10
CA PHE A 96 15.28 -12.98 -1.32
C PHE A 96 14.13 -12.16 -1.90
N ILE A 97 12.92 -12.73 -1.94
CA ILE A 97 11.73 -12.05 -2.48
C ILE A 97 11.27 -10.92 -1.54
N GLU A 98 11.32 -11.12 -0.22
CA GLU A 98 10.95 -10.09 0.76
C GLU A 98 11.83 -8.84 0.68
N ASN A 99 13.09 -8.99 0.24
CA ASN A 99 14.01 -7.87 0.03
C ASN A 99 13.82 -7.15 -1.32
N LEU A 100 12.86 -7.55 -2.15
CA LEU A 100 12.58 -6.87 -3.41
C LEU A 100 11.80 -5.57 -3.17
N GLU A 101 12.42 -4.45 -3.55
CA GLU A 101 11.74 -3.15 -3.51
C GLU A 101 10.72 -3.03 -4.66
N ILE A 102 9.48 -2.73 -4.28
CA ILE A 102 8.39 -2.43 -5.21
C ILE A 102 7.72 -1.14 -4.77
N SER A 103 7.41 -0.27 -5.73
CA SER A 103 6.53 0.88 -5.48
C SER A 103 5.08 0.40 -5.61
N PRO A 104 4.33 0.29 -4.49
CA PRO A 104 2.96 -0.14 -4.53
C PRO A 104 2.09 0.91 -5.23
N ASP A 105 0.97 0.48 -5.79
CA ASP A 105 -0.06 1.40 -6.23
C ASP A 105 -0.91 1.76 -5.02
N HIS A 106 -0.73 2.97 -4.51
CA HIS A 106 -1.56 3.52 -3.44
C HIS A 106 -2.32 4.72 -3.99
N THR A 107 -3.63 4.75 -3.77
CA THR A 107 -4.41 5.96 -4.00
C THR A 107 -3.86 7.04 -3.09
N ALA A 108 -3.40 8.15 -3.67
CA ALA A 108 -2.88 9.26 -2.89
C ALA A 108 -3.95 9.73 -1.89
N LYS A 109 -3.56 10.05 -0.66
CA LYS A 109 -4.48 10.41 0.42
C LYS A 109 -4.10 11.77 0.99
N VAL A 110 -5.10 12.62 1.20
CA VAL A 110 -4.94 13.94 1.80
C VAL A 110 -5.77 13.96 3.06
N VAL A 111 -5.13 14.12 4.22
CA VAL A 111 -5.79 14.23 5.51
C VAL A 111 -5.67 15.67 5.99
N LEU A 112 -6.81 16.30 6.25
CA LEU A 112 -6.91 17.63 6.84
C LEU A 112 -7.51 17.54 8.24
N ASP A 113 -6.96 18.29 9.18
CA ASP A 113 -7.56 18.52 10.50
C ASP A 113 -8.11 19.95 10.56
N GLU A 114 -9.43 20.10 10.67
CA GLU A 114 -10.10 21.41 10.66
C GLU A 114 -9.74 22.26 11.89
N ARG A 115 -9.40 21.62 13.02
CA ARG A 115 -9.10 22.28 14.29
C ARG A 115 -7.65 22.73 14.36
N SER A 116 -6.70 21.89 13.95
CA SER A 116 -5.27 22.21 14.01
C SER A 116 -4.76 22.88 12.74
N GLY A 117 -5.50 22.80 11.62
CA GLY A 117 -5.03 23.26 10.32
C GLY A 117 -3.92 22.39 9.72
N THR A 118 -3.68 21.20 10.29
CA THR A 118 -2.64 20.30 9.81
C THR A 118 -3.07 19.64 8.50
N VAL A 119 -2.17 19.68 7.50
CA VAL A 119 -2.35 19.02 6.20
C VAL A 119 -1.32 17.91 6.06
N VAL A 120 -1.79 16.68 5.90
CA VAL A 120 -0.93 15.51 5.67
C VAL A 120 -1.22 14.94 4.29
N MET A 121 -0.18 14.82 3.47
CA MET A 121 -0.26 14.27 2.11
C MET A 121 0.49 12.94 2.06
N GLY A 122 -0.20 11.88 1.62
CA GLY A 122 0.36 10.56 1.40
C GLY A 122 0.39 10.21 -0.08
N GLY A 123 1.55 9.80 -0.58
CA GLY A 123 1.75 9.46 -1.99
C GLY A 123 1.83 10.69 -2.92
N SER A 124 1.82 10.45 -4.23
CA SER A 124 1.89 11.51 -5.24
C SER A 124 0.50 12.06 -5.56
N VAL A 125 0.08 13.11 -4.86
CA VAL A 125 -1.21 13.78 -5.10
C VAL A 125 -1.09 14.65 -6.36
N ARG A 126 -1.98 14.42 -7.33
CA ARG A 126 -2.02 15.21 -8.57
C ARG A 126 -3.32 15.99 -8.68
N ILE A 127 -3.22 17.20 -9.23
CA ILE A 127 -4.37 18.07 -9.48
C ILE A 127 -4.46 18.39 -10.97
N SER A 128 -5.61 18.12 -11.57
CA SER A 128 -5.95 18.53 -12.93
C SER A 128 -6.03 20.05 -13.03
N PRO A 129 -5.82 20.63 -14.22
CA PRO A 129 -6.03 22.06 -14.45
C PRO A 129 -7.41 22.50 -13.99
N ILE A 130 -7.45 23.50 -13.12
CA ILE A 130 -8.68 24.06 -12.58
C ILE A 130 -8.44 25.54 -12.25
N ALA A 131 -9.49 26.35 -12.40
CA ALA A 131 -9.53 27.71 -11.93
C ALA A 131 -10.47 27.78 -10.73
N ILE A 132 -10.02 28.41 -9.64
CA ILE A 132 -10.75 28.50 -8.38
C ILE A 132 -10.79 29.97 -8.00
N SER A 133 -11.98 30.48 -7.68
CA SER A 133 -12.15 31.83 -7.16
C SER A 133 -12.83 31.76 -5.81
N GLN A 134 -12.14 32.18 -4.74
CA GLN A 134 -12.67 32.11 -3.38
C GLN A 134 -12.22 33.31 -2.56
N ASN A 135 -13.20 34.02 -1.97
CA ASN A 135 -12.99 35.19 -1.11
C ASN A 135 -12.04 36.26 -1.70
N GLY A 136 -12.13 36.49 -3.00
CA GLY A 136 -11.27 37.44 -3.73
C GLY A 136 -9.95 36.85 -4.25
N LEU A 137 -9.56 35.64 -3.86
CA LEU A 137 -8.39 34.90 -4.36
C LEU A 137 -8.74 34.08 -5.60
N ASN A 138 -7.97 34.23 -6.67
CA ASN A 138 -8.12 33.52 -7.94
C ASN A 138 -6.92 32.60 -8.17
N ILE A 139 -7.08 31.29 -8.07
CA ILE A 139 -6.04 30.31 -8.37
C ILE A 139 -6.27 29.75 -9.76
N GLN A 140 -5.23 29.67 -10.59
CA GLN A 140 -5.30 29.00 -11.88
C GLN A 140 -4.18 27.97 -12.02
N VAL A 141 -4.57 26.69 -12.14
CA VAL A 141 -3.67 25.58 -12.45
C VAL A 141 -3.75 25.34 -13.97
N LYS A 142 -2.63 25.46 -14.69
CA LYS A 142 -2.55 25.15 -16.13
C LYS A 142 -1.63 23.94 -16.35
N LEU A 143 -1.85 23.18 -17.42
CA LEU A 143 -0.85 22.21 -17.90
C LEU A 143 0.43 22.95 -18.31
N PRO A 144 1.61 22.33 -18.20
CA PRO A 144 2.81 22.92 -18.77
C PRO A 144 2.64 22.94 -20.29
N SER A 145 2.67 24.13 -20.91
CA SER A 145 2.59 24.26 -22.37
C SER A 145 3.82 23.58 -23.01
N PRO A 146 3.65 22.58 -23.90
CA PRO A 146 4.76 21.82 -24.46
C PRO A 146 5.42 22.54 -25.66
N ASN A 147 5.56 23.87 -25.63
CA ASN A 147 6.24 24.61 -26.69
C ASN A 147 6.84 25.92 -26.15
N ALA A 148 8.15 25.91 -25.93
CA ALA A 148 9.01 27.08 -25.96
C ALA A 148 10.44 26.66 -26.32
N GLN A 149 10.60 25.93 -27.42
CA GLN A 149 11.87 25.90 -28.14
C GLN A 149 11.76 26.89 -29.29
N GLY A 150 12.29 28.09 -29.07
CA GLY A 150 12.33 29.14 -30.07
C GLY A 150 12.29 30.49 -29.40
N GLU A 151 13.41 31.18 -29.50
CA GLU A 151 13.60 32.60 -29.23
C GLU A 151 14.03 32.97 -27.79
N GLN A 152 15.30 33.38 -27.75
CA GLN A 152 15.97 34.03 -26.65
C GLN A 152 15.18 35.26 -26.18
N GLY A 153 15.11 35.43 -24.86
CA GLY A 153 14.81 36.73 -24.26
C GLY A 153 13.46 36.81 -23.58
N ALA A 154 13.37 36.26 -22.38
CA ALA A 154 12.81 36.95 -21.21
C ALA A 154 12.87 35.99 -20.03
N GLN A 155 13.78 36.30 -19.13
CA GLN A 155 13.72 35.88 -17.73
C GLN A 155 12.42 36.47 -17.16
N ALA A 156 11.28 35.80 -17.40
CA ALA A 156 10.01 36.18 -16.77
C ALA A 156 10.04 35.61 -15.36
N GLU A 157 10.63 36.40 -14.46
CA GLU A 157 10.32 36.40 -13.04
C GLU A 157 8.84 36.10 -12.83
N GLY A 158 8.52 35.31 -11.80
CA GLY A 158 7.16 35.03 -11.39
C GLY A 158 6.37 36.33 -11.31
N THR A 159 5.62 36.64 -12.36
CA THR A 159 4.87 37.88 -12.45
C THR A 159 3.66 37.69 -11.54
N THR A 160 3.70 38.34 -10.39
CA THR A 160 2.56 38.62 -9.52
C THR A 160 1.55 39.46 -10.31
N LEU A 161 0.70 38.77 -11.08
CA LEU A 161 -0.40 39.39 -11.80
C LEU A 161 -1.55 39.62 -10.82
N ALA A 162 -1.65 40.86 -10.31
CA ALA A 162 -2.65 41.33 -9.36
C ALA A 162 -2.61 40.63 -7.99
N SER A 163 -2.92 41.36 -6.93
CA SER A 163 -2.71 40.99 -5.53
C SER A 163 -3.35 39.67 -5.06
N ASN A 164 -4.09 38.98 -5.93
CA ASN A 164 -4.89 37.80 -5.61
C ASN A 164 -4.82 36.66 -6.66
N VAL A 165 -3.91 36.68 -7.65
CA VAL A 165 -3.82 35.58 -8.65
C VAL A 165 -2.55 34.76 -8.49
N PHE A 166 -2.68 33.45 -8.22
CA PHE A 166 -1.55 32.53 -8.13
C PHE A 166 -1.51 31.58 -9.34
N MET A 167 -0.36 31.54 -10.01
CA MET A 167 -0.13 30.76 -11.22
C MET A 167 0.78 29.57 -10.92
N LEU A 168 0.26 28.35 -11.13
CA LEU A 168 0.98 27.10 -10.91
C LEU A 168 1.36 26.48 -12.26
N LYS A 169 2.64 26.14 -12.43
CA LYS A 169 3.15 25.52 -13.67
C LYS A 169 2.99 24.00 -13.59
N GLY A 170 1.95 23.48 -14.25
CA GLY A 170 1.95 22.18 -14.91
C GLY A 170 2.07 20.91 -14.08
N GLY A 171 0.95 20.20 -13.89
CA GLY A 171 0.93 18.94 -13.12
C GLY A 171 1.13 19.17 -11.62
N ALA A 172 0.66 20.33 -11.14
CA ALA A 172 0.89 20.84 -9.79
C ALA A 172 0.64 19.75 -8.75
N ASP A 173 1.69 19.46 -7.99
CA ASP A 173 1.57 18.73 -6.74
C ASP A 173 0.69 19.58 -5.82
N LEU A 174 -0.23 18.94 -5.10
CA LEU A 174 -1.05 19.62 -4.09
C LEU A 174 -0.17 20.45 -3.13
N LYS A 175 1.07 20.00 -2.89
CA LYS A 175 2.07 20.75 -2.14
C LYS A 175 2.21 22.20 -2.60
N GLU A 176 2.24 22.47 -3.91
CA GLU A 176 2.44 23.84 -4.41
C GLU A 176 1.22 24.74 -4.14
N ILE A 177 0.01 24.17 -4.17
CA ILE A 177 -1.22 24.89 -3.78
C ILE A 177 -1.16 25.23 -2.30
N VAL A 178 -0.85 24.24 -1.45
CA VAL A 178 -0.77 24.42 0.01
C VAL A 178 0.31 25.43 0.38
N ASP A 179 1.50 25.34 -0.24
CA ASP A 179 2.61 26.28 -0.02
C ASP A 179 2.25 27.70 -0.48
N GLY A 180 1.56 27.85 -1.62
CA GLY A 180 1.05 29.14 -2.09
C GLY A 180 0.02 29.74 -1.13
N PHE A 181 -0.91 28.92 -0.64
CA PHE A 181 -1.96 29.33 0.29
C PHE A 181 -1.39 29.73 1.66
N ASN A 182 -0.45 28.94 2.19
CA ASN A 182 0.24 29.23 3.46
C ASN A 182 1.03 30.55 3.40
N LYS A 183 1.64 30.87 2.26
CA LYS A 183 2.40 32.13 2.08
C LYS A 183 1.53 33.38 2.10
N ILE A 184 0.26 33.26 1.72
CA ILE A 184 -0.70 34.38 1.67
C ILE A 184 -1.38 34.57 3.05
N GLY A 185 -1.13 33.67 4.01
CA GLY A 185 -1.75 33.73 5.34
C GLY A 185 -3.25 33.41 5.31
N ALA A 186 -3.70 32.68 4.29
CA ALA A 186 -5.09 32.25 4.19
C ALA A 186 -5.47 31.31 5.33
N SER A 187 -6.74 31.33 5.73
CA SER A 187 -7.18 30.52 6.86
C SER A 187 -7.20 29.03 6.51
N SER A 188 -6.96 28.17 7.49
CA SER A 188 -7.05 26.72 7.30
C SER A 188 -8.42 26.32 6.72
N LYS A 189 -9.49 27.01 7.15
CA LYS A 189 -10.87 26.81 6.66
C LYS A 189 -11.00 27.06 5.16
N ASP A 190 -10.42 28.16 4.67
CA ASP A 190 -10.43 28.49 3.24
C ASP A 190 -9.70 27.42 2.42
N LEU A 191 -8.59 26.88 2.92
CA LEU A 191 -7.88 25.78 2.25
C LEU A 191 -8.75 24.53 2.16
N ILE A 192 -9.51 24.19 3.22
CA ILE A 192 -10.40 23.03 3.22
C ILE A 192 -11.49 23.21 2.17
N GLU A 193 -12.09 24.40 2.09
CA GLU A 193 -13.13 24.69 1.11
C GLU A 193 -12.61 24.62 -0.32
N VAL A 194 -11.42 25.16 -0.58
CA VAL A 194 -10.73 25.01 -1.87
C VAL A 194 -10.53 23.53 -2.20
N LEU A 195 -9.99 22.72 -1.28
CA LEU A 195 -9.76 21.29 -1.54
C LEU A 195 -11.05 20.48 -1.70
N LYS A 196 -12.11 20.83 -0.97
CA LYS A 196 -13.46 20.28 -1.17
C LYS A 196 -13.99 20.63 -2.56
N ALA A 197 -13.80 21.87 -3.02
CA ALA A 197 -14.21 22.31 -4.34
C ALA A 197 -13.42 21.61 -5.46
N VAL A 198 -12.09 21.47 -5.33
CA VAL A 198 -11.23 20.75 -6.28
C VAL A 198 -11.63 19.27 -6.38
N LYS A 199 -11.93 18.62 -5.25
CA LYS A 199 -12.45 17.24 -5.23
C LYS A 199 -13.81 17.13 -5.91
N THR A 200 -14.73 18.05 -5.62
CA THR A 200 -16.08 18.06 -6.21
C THR A 200 -16.05 18.31 -7.70
N ALA A 201 -15.10 19.12 -8.18
CA ALA A 201 -14.84 19.35 -9.60
C ALA A 201 -14.15 18.18 -10.31
N GLY A 202 -13.80 17.10 -9.60
CA GLY A 202 -13.09 15.94 -10.15
C GLY A 202 -11.63 16.23 -10.53
N ALA A 203 -11.07 17.34 -10.06
CA ALA A 203 -9.70 17.74 -10.37
C ALA A 203 -8.67 17.15 -9.39
N LEU A 204 -9.09 16.71 -8.19
CA LEU A 204 -8.20 16.09 -7.20
C LEU A 204 -8.12 14.57 -7.41
N HIS A 205 -6.96 14.07 -7.82
CA HIS A 205 -6.69 12.63 -7.93
C HIS A 205 -6.15 12.05 -6.61
N ALA A 206 -6.94 12.20 -5.55
CA ALA A 206 -6.61 11.69 -4.22
C ALA A 206 -7.87 11.51 -3.36
N GLU A 207 -7.78 10.62 -2.37
CA GLU A 207 -8.79 10.50 -1.32
C GLU A 207 -8.62 11.65 -0.31
N LEU A 208 -9.53 12.62 -0.33
CA LEU A 208 -9.61 13.66 0.70
C LEU A 208 -10.38 13.14 1.92
N VAL A 209 -9.74 13.16 3.09
CA VAL A 209 -10.31 12.87 4.41
C VAL A 209 -10.17 14.12 5.29
N ILE A 210 -11.26 14.49 5.96
CA ILE A 210 -11.31 15.67 6.83
C ILE A 210 -11.66 15.20 8.25
N ARG A 211 -10.92 15.68 9.24
CA ARG A 211 -11.04 15.33 10.67
C ARG A 211 -11.19 16.56 11.56
#